data_AF-A0A9X3DAU1-F1
#
_entry.id   AF-A0A9X3DAU1-F1
#
_cell.length_a   1.000
_cell.length_b   1.000
_cell.length_c   1.000
_cell.angle_alpha   90.00
_cell.angle_beta   90.00
_cell.angle_gamma   90.00
#
_symmetry.space_group_name_H-M   'P 1'
#
loop_
_entity.id
_entity.type
_entity.pdbx_description
1 polymer ?
#
loop_
_entity_poly.entity_id
_entity_poly.type
_entity_poly.pdbx_seq_one_letter_code
_entity_poly.pdbx_strand_id
1 'polypeptide(L)' 'MRETNNSPKIMGIDDLELKMIELIAQGLTYTEISEKLKLEENKVENIRKNLIIKTRTKNTASLVSFAYKYGLLKV' A
#
# COMPACT_ATOMS: atom_id res chain seq x y z
N MET A 1 9.69 -17.08 -25.01
CA MET A 1 8.60 -17.70 -24.23
C MET A 1 8.37 -16.84 -22.99
N ARG A 2 7.18 -16.25 -22.90
CA ARG A 2 6.43 -15.69 -21.75
C ARG A 2 7.16 -14.86 -20.69
N GLU A 3 6.65 -13.64 -20.54
CA GLU A 3 6.99 -12.58 -19.60
C GLU A 3 7.17 -13.09 -18.15
N THR A 4 8.33 -12.83 -17.55
CA THR A 4 8.45 -12.80 -16.10
C THR A 4 8.24 -11.36 -15.65
N ASN A 5 6.98 -10.94 -15.57
CA ASN A 5 6.56 -9.75 -14.81
C ASN A 5 6.82 -10.02 -13.32
N ASN A 6 8.08 -10.03 -12.95
CA ASN A 6 8.53 -10.14 -11.56
C ASN A 6 8.41 -8.75 -10.94
N SER A 7 7.19 -8.33 -10.63
CA SER A 7 6.96 -7.26 -9.66
C SER A 7 7.64 -7.72 -8.38
N PRO A 8 8.74 -7.09 -7.94
CA PRO A 8 9.48 -7.60 -6.81
C PRO A 8 8.51 -7.55 -5.63
N LYS A 9 8.28 -8.70 -5.01
CA LYS A 9 7.50 -8.81 -3.77
C LYS A 9 8.36 -8.19 -2.66
N ILE A 10 8.58 -6.88 -2.73
CA ILE A 10 9.56 -6.19 -1.91
C ILE A 10 9.02 -6.19 -0.50
N MET A 11 9.73 -6.85 0.41
CA MET A 11 9.58 -6.68 1.85
C MET A 11 8.34 -7.29 2.51
N GLY A 12 7.69 -8.29 1.88
CA GLY A 12 6.57 -9.01 2.52
C GLY A 12 5.31 -8.16 2.68
N ILE A 13 5.09 -7.24 1.74
CA ILE A 13 3.85 -6.50 1.60
C ILE A 13 2.83 -7.39 0.88
N ASP A 14 1.67 -7.58 1.49
CA ASP A 14 0.56 -8.34 0.91
C ASP A 14 -0.20 -7.52 -0.16
N ASP A 15 -0.92 -8.19 -1.05
CA ASP A 15 -1.74 -7.56 -2.09
C ASP A 15 -2.75 -6.54 -1.52
N LEU A 16 -3.25 -6.81 -0.32
CA LEU A 16 -4.16 -5.93 0.42
C LEU A 16 -3.44 -4.64 0.88
N GLU A 17 -2.23 -4.78 1.41
CA GLU A 17 -1.38 -3.67 1.82
C GLU A 17 -0.98 -2.82 0.61
N LEU A 18 -0.66 -3.46 -0.52
CA LEU A 18 -0.37 -2.78 -1.78
C LEU A 18 -1.56 -1.98 -2.29
N LYS A 19 -2.75 -2.59 -2.33
CA LYS A 19 -3.99 -1.89 -2.70
C LYS A 19 -4.27 -0.71 -1.79
N MET A 20 -4.05 -0.85 -0.49
CA MET A 20 -4.21 0.27 0.44
C MET A 20 -3.29 1.43 0.06
N ILE A 21 -2.02 1.16 -0.23
CA ILE A 21 -1.05 2.19 -0.66
C ILE A 21 -1.49 2.85 -1.98
N GLU A 22 -2.00 2.07 -2.94
CA GLU A 22 -2.51 2.58 -4.21
C GLU A 22 -3.69 3.53 -4.02
N LEU A 23 -4.66 3.15 -3.18
CA LEU A 23 -5.82 3.99 -2.89
C LEU A 23 -5.41 5.27 -2.15
N ILE A 24 -4.44 5.19 -1.24
CA ILE A 24 -3.86 6.37 -0.57
C ILE A 24 -3.15 7.27 -1.59
N ALA A 25 -2.43 6.69 -2.56
CA ALA A 25 -1.76 7.44 -3.62
C ALA A 25 -2.75 8.16 -4.54
N GLN A 26 -3.96 7.61 -4.70
CA GLN A 26 -5.09 8.27 -5.39
C GLN A 26 -5.71 9.42 -4.57
N GLY A 27 -5.29 9.62 -3.32
CA GLY A 27 -5.82 10.66 -2.44
C GLY A 27 -7.13 10.29 -1.75
N LEU A 28 -7.50 9.00 -1.74
CA LEU A 28 -8.71 8.53 -1.07
C LEU A 28 -8.57 8.62 0.45
N THR A 29 -9.67 8.93 1.12
CA THR A 29 -9.75 8.97 2.58
C THR A 29 -9.81 7.56 3.18
N TYR A 30 -9.52 7.43 4.47
CA TYR A 30 -9.55 6.14 5.17
C TYR A 30 -10.91 5.44 5.08
N THR A 31 -11.99 6.23 5.10
CA THR A 31 -13.37 5.72 4.98
C THR A 31 -13.63 5.21 3.56
N GLU A 32 -13.21 5.92 2.52
CA GLU A 32 -13.36 5.43 1.15
C GLU A 32 -12.51 4.17 0.89
N ILE A 33 -11.32 4.09 1.50
CA ILE A 33 -10.46 2.92 1.43
C ILE A 33 -11.11 1.72 2.12
N SER A 34 -11.72 1.93 3.29
CA SER A 34 -12.40 0.87 4.05
C SER A 34 -13.59 0.32 3.24
N GLU A 35 -14.38 1.19 2.62
CA GLU A 35 -15.47 0.82 1.73
C GLU A 35 -14.99 0.06 0.47
N LYS A 36 -13.94 0.56 -0.20
CA LYS A 36 -13.39 -0.09 -1.40
C LYS A 36 -12.79 -1.46 -1.09
N LEU A 37 -12.10 -1.60 0.03
CA LEU A 37 -11.50 -2.88 0.44
C LEU A 37 -12.51 -3.79 1.14
N LYS A 38 -13.73 -3.31 1.42
CA LYS A 38 -14.73 -3.99 2.24
C LYS A 38 -14.15 -4.44 3.59
N LEU A 39 -13.32 -3.58 4.17
CA LEU A 39 -12.67 -3.79 5.46
C LEU A 39 -13.25 -2.82 6.48
N GLU A 40 -13.15 -3.19 7.76
CA GLU A 40 -13.46 -2.25 8.83
C GLU A 40 -12.39 -1.15 8.93
N GLU A 41 -12.79 0.06 9.31
CA GLU A 41 -11.88 1.20 9.51
C GLU A 41 -10.75 0.85 10.49
N ASN A 42 -11.06 0.11 11.55
CA ASN A 42 -10.09 -0.41 12.52
C ASN A 42 -9.04 -1.32 11.85
N LYS A 43 -9.45 -2.13 10.87
CA LYS A 43 -8.56 -3.02 10.14
C LYS A 43 -7.66 -2.22 9.19
N VAL A 44 -8.21 -1.23 8.50
CA VAL A 44 -7.45 -0.27 7.68
C VAL A 44 -6.40 0.45 8.53
N GLU A 45 -6.75 0.91 9.73
CA GLU A 45 -5.80 1.55 10.63
C GLU A 45 -4.68 0.58 11.07
N ASN A 46 -5.04 -0.66 11.40
CA ASN A 46 -4.06 -1.67 11.80
C ASN A 46 -3.08 -2.01 10.67
N ILE A 47 -3.59 -2.17 9.44
CA ILE A 47 -2.80 -2.39 8.24
C ILE A 47 -1.86 -1.19 8.00
N ARG A 48 -2.36 0.05 8.15
CA ARG A 48 -1.55 1.26 8.04
C ARG A 48 -0.38 1.27 9.01
N LYS A 49 -0.64 0.96 10.29
CA LYS A 49 0.41 0.88 11.32
C LYS A 49 1.45 -0.16 10.95
N ASN A 50 1.00 -1.32 10.50
CA ASN A 50 1.88 -2.41 10.08
C ASN A 50 2.73 -2.03 8.86
N LEU A 51 2.13 -1.37 7.86
CA LEU A 51 2.80 -0.81 6.68
C LEU A 51 3.87 0.20 7.05
N ILE A 52 3.57 1.15 7.93
CA ILE A 52 4.52 2.15 8.42
C ILE A 52 5.72 1.48 9.08
N ILE A 53 5.47 0.46 9.92
CA ILE A 53 6.54 -0.31 10.59
C ILE A 53 7.37 -1.11 9.58
N LYS A 54 6.71 -1.85 8.67
CA LYS A 54 7.37 -2.67 7.63
C LYS A 54 8.23 -1.84 6.68
N THR A 55 7.69 -0.72 6.21
CA THR A 55 8.36 0.18 5.25
C THR A 55 9.29 1.20 5.92
N ARG A 56 9.27 1.27 7.26
CA ARG A 56 9.98 2.28 8.08
C ARG A 56 9.72 3.71 7.61
N THR A 57 8.49 3.97 7.17
CA THR A 57 8.06 5.29 6.72
C THR A 57 7.52 6.10 7.89
N LYS A 58 7.50 7.43 7.79
CA LYS A 58 7.01 8.29 8.88
C LYS A 58 5.53 8.67 8.74
N ASN A 59 5.03 8.69 7.50
CA ASN A 59 3.66 9.09 7.18
C ASN A 59 3.23 8.47 5.85
N THR A 60 1.94 8.58 5.54
CA THR A 60 1.33 8.03 4.32
C THR A 60 1.89 8.66 3.05
N ALA A 61 2.23 9.95 3.06
CA ALA A 61 2.88 10.59 1.91
C ALA A 61 4.27 9.99 1.63
N SER A 62 5.04 9.71 2.69
CA SER A 62 6.35 9.03 2.60
C SER A 62 6.20 7.59 2.18
N LEU A 63 5.12 6.92 2.59
CA LEU A 63 4.78 5.56 2.15
C LEU A 63 4.48 5.51 0.65
N VAL A 64 3.70 6.47 0.14
CA VAL A 64 3.42 6.60 -1.30
C VAL A 64 4.71 6.88 -2.08
N SER A 65 5.51 7.86 -1.65
CA SER A 65 6.81 8.15 -2.27
C SER A 65 7.77 6.95 -2.22
N PHE A 66 7.78 6.21 -1.11
CA PHE A 66 8.52 4.96 -0.99
C PHE A 66 8.01 3.94 -2.00
N ALA A 67 6.69 3.77 -2.12
CA ALA A 67 6.11 2.81 -3.03
C ALA A 67 6.45 3.10 -4.50
N TYR A 68 6.45 4.37 -4.92
CA TYR A 68 6.94 4.75 -6.25
C TYR A 68 8.45 4.54 -6.40
N LYS A 69 9.25 4.96 -5.40
CA LYS A 69 10.71 4.86 -5.44
C LYS A 69 11.20 3.40 -5.54
N TYR A 70 10.50 2.49 -4.88
CA TYR A 70 10.83 1.06 -4.88
C TYR A 70 10.09 0.29 -5.99
N GLY A 71 9.19 0.91 -6.75
CA GLY A 71 8.45 0.25 -7.83
C GLY A 71 7.32 -0.67 -7.35
N LEU A 72 6.84 -0.47 -6.12
CA LEU A 72 5.61 -1.07 -5.60
C LEU A 72 4.39 -0.45 -6.29
N LEU A 73 4.41 0.87 -6.50
CA LEU A 73 3.47 1.58 -7.36
C LEU A 73 4.13 1.87 -8.70
N LYS A 74 3.39 1.62 -9.78
CA LYS A 74 3.74 2.08 -11.11
C LYS A 74 2.77 3.19 -11.52
N VAL A 75 3.33 4.23 -12.13
CA VAL A 75 2.59 5.27 -12.86
C VAL A 75 2.26 4.76 -14.26
#